data_AF-A0A968KTJ6-F1
#
_entry.id   AF-A0A968KTJ6-F1
#
_cell.length_a   1.000
_cell.length_b   1.000
_cell.length_c   1.000
_cell.angle_alpha   90.00
_cell.angle_beta   90.00
_cell.angle_gamma   90.00
#
_symmetry.space_group_name_H-M   'P 1'
#
loop_
_entity.id
_entity.type
_entity.pdbx_description
1 polymer ?
#
loop_
_entity_poly.entity_id
_entity_poly.type
_entity_poly.pdbx_seq_one_letter_code
_entity_poly.pdbx_strand_id
1 'polypeptide(L)'
;MEHSRYPSTRAKDKKLDAWVNEPIQVYKEEKETEEIVNVSAYLPRSAYDQIIRDVLPQLYGKKMGKNGKPRKPTMADYIRDLVLDDLSKKKEIY
;
A
#
# COMPACT_ATOMS: atom_id res chain seq x y z
N MET A 1 -19.01 -11.16 -9.03
CA MET A 1 -19.94 -10.99 -7.89
C MET A 1 -19.10 -10.64 -6.68
N GLU A 2 -19.29 -9.46 -6.11
CA GLU A 2 -18.62 -9.05 -4.87
C GLU A 2 -19.28 -9.77 -3.70
N HIS A 3 -18.57 -10.69 -3.06
CA HIS A 3 -19.03 -11.30 -1.82
C HIS A 3 -18.62 -10.40 -0.66
N SER A 4 -19.60 -9.88 0.09
CA SER A 4 -19.34 -9.13 1.31
C SER A 4 -18.49 -9.97 2.26
N ARG A 5 -17.35 -9.43 2.68
CA ARG A 5 -16.43 -10.07 3.64
C ARG A 5 -17.02 -10.18 5.06
N TYR A 6 -18.14 -9.50 5.29
CA TYR A 6 -18.88 -9.58 6.54
C TYR A 6 -20.03 -10.58 6.41
N PRO A 7 -20.24 -11.43 7.42
CA PRO A 7 -21.38 -12.34 7.45
C PRO A 7 -22.69 -11.56 7.30
N SER A 8 -23.50 -11.89 6.29
CA SER A 8 -24.78 -11.23 6.03
C SER A 8 -25.86 -11.59 7.06
N THR A 9 -25.64 -12.66 7.83
CA THR A 9 -26.58 -13.18 8.83
C THR A 9 -26.13 -12.84 10.26
N ARG A 10 -27.10 -12.45 11.09
CA ARG A 10 -26.91 -12.20 12.53
C ARG A 10 -26.37 -13.46 13.21
N ALA A 11 -25.20 -13.37 13.83
CA ALA A 11 -24.62 -14.46 14.61
C ALA A 11 -25.50 -14.79 15.81
N LYS A 12 -26.40 -15.77 15.67
CA LYS A 12 -27.22 -16.28 16.77
C LYS A 12 -26.41 -17.18 17.70
N ASP A 13 -25.39 -17.88 17.18
CA ASP A 13 -24.68 -18.94 17.90
C ASP A 13 -23.15 -18.73 18.02
N LYS A 14 -22.60 -17.62 17.50
CA LYS A 14 -21.18 -17.26 17.66
C LYS A 14 -21.02 -16.18 18.73
N LYS A 15 -20.03 -16.34 19.61
CA LYS A 15 -19.57 -15.27 20.51
C LYS A 15 -19.19 -14.06 19.65
N LEU A 16 -19.65 -12.87 20.04
CA LEU A 16 -19.44 -11.61 19.31
C LEU A 16 -17.96 -11.40 18.93
N ASP A 17 -17.07 -11.80 19.83
CA ASP A 17 -15.63 -11.70 19.68
C ASP A 17 -15.10 -12.53 18.50
N ALA A 18 -15.61 -13.77 18.32
CA ALA A 18 -15.25 -14.61 17.18
C ALA A 18 -15.82 -14.05 15.86
N TRP A 19 -17.03 -13.50 15.90
CA TRP A 19 -17.71 -12.97 14.72
C TRP A 19 -17.04 -11.71 14.15
N VAL A 20 -16.48 -10.86 15.02
CA VAL A 20 -15.75 -9.64 14.62
C VAL A 20 -14.31 -9.94 14.23
N ASN A 21 -13.64 -10.87 14.94
CA ASN A 21 -12.21 -11.09 14.77
C ASN A 21 -11.87 -12.03 13.61
N GLU A 22 -12.75 -12.96 13.21
CA GLU A 22 -12.54 -13.86 12.07
C GLU A 22 -12.24 -13.08 10.76
N PRO A 23 -13.05 -12.10 10.32
CA PRO A 23 -12.75 -11.34 9.11
C PRO A 23 -11.44 -10.52 9.19
N ILE A 24 -11.10 -10.04 10.39
CA ILE A 24 -9.89 -9.25 10.63
C ILE A 24 -8.64 -10.15 10.52
N GLN A 25 -8.71 -11.38 11.02
CA GLN A 25 -7.63 -12.36 10.89
C GLN A 25 -7.44 -12.77 9.43
N VAL A 26 -8.53 -13.09 8.72
CA VAL A 26 -8.48 -13.41 7.28
C VAL A 26 -7.83 -12.28 6.49
N TYR A 27 -8.17 -11.02 6.77
CA TYR A 27 -7.53 -9.88 6.10
C TYR A 27 -6.03 -9.77 6.39
N LYS A 28 -5.61 -10.06 7.63
CA LYS A 28 -4.18 -10.03 7.99
C LYS A 28 -3.41 -11.15 7.28
N GLU A 29 -3.98 -12.35 7.23
CA GLU A 29 -3.38 -13.51 6.55
C GLU A 29 -3.31 -13.30 5.03
N GLU A 30 -4.35 -12.76 4.40
CA GLU A 30 -4.34 -12.37 2.99
C GLU A 30 -3.25 -11.33 2.71
N LYS A 31 -3.15 -10.30 3.55
CA LYS A 31 -2.13 -9.25 3.41
C LYS A 31 -0.69 -9.78 3.60
N GLU A 32 -0.50 -10.79 4.44
CA GLU A 32 0.80 -11.43 4.63
C GLU A 32 1.16 -12.40 3.49
N THR A 33 0.17 -12.94 2.79
CA THR A 33 0.34 -13.85 1.65
C THR A 33 0.40 -13.14 0.30
N GLU A 34 -0.04 -11.88 0.21
CA GLU A 34 0.18 -11.04 -0.96
C GLU A 34 1.69 -10.88 -1.21
N GLU A 35 2.12 -11.35 -2.39
CA GLU A 35 3.52 -11.32 -2.79
C GLU A 35 3.99 -9.86 -2.88
N ILE A 36 4.95 -9.49 -2.01
CA ILE A 36 5.57 -8.16 -2.07
C ILE A 36 6.42 -8.10 -3.34
N VAL A 37 5.84 -7.58 -4.43
CA VAL A 37 6.53 -7.41 -5.70
C VAL A 37 7.66 -6.38 -5.54
N ASN A 38 8.91 -6.82 -5.65
CA ASN A 38 10.06 -5.93 -5.66
C ASN A 38 10.19 -5.24 -7.04
N VAL A 39 9.54 -4.09 -7.17
CA VAL A 39 9.51 -3.28 -8.41
C VAL A 39 10.90 -2.77 -8.83
N SER A 40 11.88 -2.75 -7.92
CA SER A 40 13.24 -2.26 -8.22
C SER A 40 14.01 -3.08 -9.26
N ALA A 41 13.58 -4.31 -9.56
CA ALA A 41 14.25 -5.18 -10.52
C ALA A 41 14.07 -4.77 -12.00
N TYR A 42 13.10 -3.89 -12.31
CA TYR A 42 12.72 -3.56 -13.68
C TYR A 42 13.20 -2.21 -14.18
N LEU A 43 13.88 -1.41 -13.34
CA LEU A 43 14.39 -0.10 -13.72
C LEU A 43 15.81 -0.19 -14.29
N PRO A 44 16.09 0.40 -15.47
CA PRO A 44 17.46 0.56 -15.95
C PRO A 44 18.31 1.30 -14.93
N ARG A 45 19.56 0.86 -14.74
CA ARG A 45 20.46 1.43 -13.72
C ARG A 45 20.68 2.94 -13.88
N SER A 46 20.74 3.43 -15.11
CA SER A 46 20.84 4.86 -15.42
C SER A 46 19.64 5.67 -14.88
N ALA A 47 18.42 5.16 -15.08
CA ALA A 47 17.22 5.79 -14.57
C ALA A 47 17.18 5.74 -13.03
N TYR A 48 17.59 4.61 -12.44
CA TYR A 48 17.69 4.46 -10.99
C TYR A 48 18.65 5.51 -10.38
N ASP A 49 19.84 5.66 -10.95
CA ASP A 49 20.84 6.62 -10.48
C ASP A 49 20.37 8.07 -10.62
N GLN A 50 19.69 8.39 -11.73
CA GLN A 50 19.12 9.72 -11.96
C GLN A 50 18.01 10.05 -10.94
N ILE A 51 17.12 9.09 -10.66
CA ILE A 51 16.04 9.28 -9.68
C ILE A 51 16.61 9.54 -8.28
N ILE A 52 17.67 8.83 -7.89
CA ILE A 52 18.32 9.03 -6.60
C ILE A 52 18.97 10.42 -6.50
N ARG A 53 19.64 10.86 -7.56
CA ARG A 53 20.41 12.12 -7.55
C ARG A 53 19.53 13.35 -7.69
N ASP A 54 18.52 13.30 -8.55
CA ASP A 54 17.83 14.50 -9.00
C ASP A 54 16.40 14.59 -8.43
N VAL A 55 15.72 13.45 -8.29
CA VAL A 55 14.28 13.42 -7.97
C VAL A 55 14.04 13.26 -6.47
N LEU A 56 14.66 12.26 -5.81
CA LEU A 56 14.45 12.01 -4.39
C LEU A 56 14.78 13.22 -3.50
N PRO A 57 15.85 14.01 -3.74
CA PRO A 57 16.15 15.18 -2.91
C PRO A 57 15.05 16.24 -2.94
N GLN A 58 14.35 16.41 -4.06
CA GLN A 58 13.23 17.37 -4.19
C GLN A 58 12.00 16.95 -3.37
N LEU A 59 11.91 15.67 -3.02
CA LEU A 59 10.83 15.12 -2.20
C LEU A 59 11.16 15.15 -0.70
N TYR A 60 12.34 15.64 -0.31
CA TYR A 60 12.73 15.76 1.10
C TYR A 60 11.79 16.70 1.85
N GLY A 61 11.38 16.31 3.05
CA GLY A 61 10.40 17.07 3.85
C GLY A 61 8.93 16.78 3.53
N LYS A 62 8.61 16.17 2.38
CA LYS A 62 7.23 15.76 2.04
C LYS A 62 6.81 14.45 2.68
N LYS A 63 7.75 13.60 3.09
CA LYS A 63 7.48 12.32 3.74
C LYS A 63 7.78 12.42 5.23
N MET A 64 6.80 12.08 6.05
CA MET A 64 6.95 12.00 7.50
C MET A 64 7.37 10.60 7.93
N GLY A 65 8.25 10.54 8.91
CA GLY A 65 8.56 9.32 9.66
C GLY A 65 7.51 9.03 10.72
N LYS A 66 7.55 7.83 11.30
CA LYS A 66 6.65 7.41 12.38
C LYS A 66 6.76 8.29 13.64
N ASN A 67 7.90 8.97 13.79
CA ASN A 67 8.18 9.93 14.85
C ASN A 67 7.65 11.35 14.55
N GLY A 68 6.87 11.53 13.48
CA GLY A 68 6.34 12.84 13.07
C GLY A 68 7.37 13.80 12.50
N LYS A 69 8.63 13.38 12.33
CA LYS A 69 9.70 14.20 11.75
C LYS A 69 9.82 13.93 10.25
N PRO A 70 10.18 14.94 9.43
CA PRO A 70 10.48 14.72 8.03
C PRO A 70 11.62 13.71 7.88
N ARG A 71 11.45 12.76 6.95
CA ARG A 71 12.45 11.72 6.66
C ARG A 71 12.91 11.78 5.21
N LYS A 72 14.06 11.17 4.93
CA LYS A 72 14.54 10.96 3.56
C LYS A 72 13.54 10.09 2.80
N PRO A 73 13.01 10.56 1.66
CA PRO A 73 12.17 9.74 0.80
C PRO A 73 13.03 8.63 0.21
N THR A 74 12.46 7.44 0.07
CA THR A 74 13.12 6.28 -0.52
C THR A 74 12.62 6.04 -1.93
N MET A 75 13.33 5.20 -2.69
CA MET A 75 12.87 4.78 -4.02
C MET A 75 11.47 4.15 -3.97
N ALA A 76 11.16 3.41 -2.91
CA ALA A 76 9.84 2.84 -2.69
C ALA A 76 8.75 3.92 -2.53
N ASP A 77 9.08 5.06 -1.91
CA ASP A 77 8.14 6.18 -1.80
C ASP A 77 7.86 6.80 -3.17
N TYR A 78 8.90 6.98 -3.98
CA TYR A 78 8.78 7.51 -5.34
C TYR A 78 7.91 6.60 -6.23
N ILE A 79 8.18 5.29 -6.24
CA ILE A 79 7.40 4.32 -7.02
C ILE A 79 5.94 4.31 -6.54
N ARG A 80 5.72 4.33 -5.22
CA ARG A 80 4.36 4.37 -4.66
C ARG A 80 3.59 5.61 -5.11
N ASP A 81 4.23 6.78 -5.09
CA ASP A 81 3.60 8.03 -5.52
C ASP A 81 3.23 8.00 -7.01
N LEU A 82 4.09 7.44 -7.87
CA LEU A 82 3.78 7.25 -9.30
C LEU A 82 2.59 6.32 -9.51
N VAL A 83 2.53 5.20 -8.80
CA VAL A 83 1.42 4.25 -8.91
C VAL A 83 0.12 4.89 -8.43
N LEU A 84 0.15 5.65 -7.34
CA LEU A 84 -1.04 6.35 -6.83
C LEU A 84 -1.54 7.42 -7.82
N ASP A 85 -0.63 8.14 -8.49
CA ASP A 85 -0.98 9.13 -9.51
C ASP A 85 -1.56 8.49 -10.79
N ASP A 86 -1.03 7.32 -11.20
CA ASP A 86 -1.61 6.55 -12.31
C ASP A 86 -3.00 6.00 -11.97
N LEU A 87 -3.18 5.47 -10.75
CA LEU A 87 -4.45 4.95 -10.27
C LEU A 87 -5.50 6.06 -10.11
N SER A 88 -5.12 7.24 -9.63
CA SER A 88 -6.04 8.38 -9.51
C SER A 88 -6.53 8.83 -10.88
N LYS A 89 -5.61 8.96 -11.86
CA LYS A 89 -5.95 9.30 -13.25
C LYS A 89 -6.89 8.28 -13.89
N LYS A 90 -6.64 6.99 -13.68
CA LYS A 90 -7.54 5.93 -14.18
C LYS A 90 -8.93 6.01 -13.57
N LYS A 91 -9.05 6.39 -12.30
CA LYS A 91 -10.34 6.56 -11.63
C LYS A 91 -11.16 7.74 -12.17
N GLU A 92 -10.53 8.79 -12.69
CA GLU A 92 -11.24 9.90 -13.33
C GLU A 92 -11.82 9.56 -14.71
N ILE A 93 -11.36 8.46 -15.31
CA ILE A 93 -11.77 8.00 -16.65
C ILE A 93 -12.98 7.05 -16.60
N TYR A 94 -13.33 6.50 -15.43
CA TYR A 94 -14.46 5.58 -15.21
C TYR A 94 -15.52 6.19 -14.29
#